data_AF-A0A261DCH6-F1
#
_entry.id   AF-A0A261DCH6-F1
#
_cell.length_a   1.000
_cell.length_b   1.000
_cell.length_c   1.000
_cell.angle_alpha   90.00
_cell.angle_beta   90.00
_cell.angle_gamma   90.00
#
_symmetry.space_group_name_H-M   'P 1'
#
loop_
_entity.id
_entity.type
_entity.pdbx_description
1 polymer ?
#
loop_
_entity_poly.entity_id
_entity_poly.type
_entity_poly.pdbx_seq_one_letter_code
_entity_poly.pdbx_strand_id
1 'polypeptide(L)' 'MNINNHIQSLQKKHDDLQRLINAAFLHLQDDTKIKQLKKQKLMLKDKILLLYKNITSN' A
#
# COMPACT_ATOMS: atom_id res chain seq x y z
N MET A 1 -18.84 7.33 -9.53
CA MET A 1 -17.45 7.41 -9.00
C MET A 1 -16.76 6.10 -9.34
N ASN A 2 -15.77 6.12 -10.23
CA ASN A 2 -15.30 4.92 -10.94
C ASN A 2 -14.35 4.09 -10.08
N ILE A 3 -14.50 2.77 -10.06
CA ILE A 3 -13.63 1.81 -9.34
C ILE A 3 -12.15 2.01 -9.71
N ASN A 4 -11.88 2.39 -10.96
CA ASN A 4 -10.54 2.75 -11.45
C ASN A 4 -9.91 3.91 -10.64
N ASN A 5 -10.68 4.95 -10.31
CA ASN A 5 -10.17 6.08 -9.50
C ASN A 5 -9.86 5.65 -8.06
N HIS A 6 -10.62 4.68 -7.53
CA HIS A 6 -10.37 4.11 -6.20
C HIS A 6 -9.07 3.29 -6.19
N ILE A 7 -8.86 2.43 -7.19
CA ILE A 7 -7.63 1.65 -7.35
C ILE A 7 -6.42 2.58 -7.51
N GLN A 8 -6.53 3.60 -8.36
CA GLN A 8 -5.45 4.56 -8.60
C GLN A 8 -5.08 5.33 -7.32
N SER A 9 -6.08 5.67 -6.50
CA SER A 9 -5.86 6.29 -5.18
C SER A 9 -5.18 5.34 -4.19
N LEU A 10 -5.56 4.05 -4.18
CA LEU A 10 -4.92 3.04 -3.35
C LEU A 10 -3.49 2.76 -3.78
N GLN A 11 -3.21 2.71 -5.09
CA GLN A 11 -1.86 2.58 -5.64
C GLN A 11 -0.98 3.77 -5.23
N LYS A 12 -1.49 4.99 -5.31
CA LYS A 12 -0.75 6.18 -4.86
C LYS A 12 -0.39 6.11 -3.37
N LYS A 13 -1.32 5.68 -2.51
CA LYS A 13 -1.06 5.46 -1.07
C LYS A 13 -0.03 4.35 -0.83
N HIS A 14 -0.05 3.30 -1.62
CA HIS A 14 0.92 2.21 -1.54
C HIS A 14 2.34 2.67 -1.90
N ASP A 15 2.47 3.50 -2.94
CA ASP A 15 3.75 4.11 -3.33
C ASP A 15 4.29 5.05 -2.25
N ASP A 16 3.42 5.86 -1.65
CA ASP A 16 3.77 6.78 -0.57
C ASP A 16 4.29 6.02 0.66
N LEU A 17 3.62 4.92 1.05
CA LEU A 17 4.10 4.03 2.10
C LEU A 17 5.47 3.43 1.79
N GLN A 18 5.76 3.09 0.54
CA GLN A 18 7.08 2.57 0.16
C GLN A 18 8.17 3.65 0.34
N ARG A 19 7.86 4.91 0.00
CA ARG A 19 8.78 6.03 0.21
C ARG A 19 9.04 6.25 1.70
N LEU A 20 8.00 6.18 2.53
CA LEU A 20 8.13 6.27 3.99
C LEU A 20 8.95 5.11 4.59
N ILE A 21 8.76 3.89 4.08
CA ILE A 21 9.58 2.74 4.49
C ILE A 21 11.05 2.98 4.13
N ASN A 22 11.34 3.42 2.90
CA ASN A 22 12.70 3.70 2.47
C ASN A 22 13.34 4.82 3.30
N ALA A 23 12.61 5.89 3.58
CA ALA A 23 13.07 6.95 4.46
C ALA A 23 13.33 6.45 5.89
N ALA A 24 12.45 5.60 6.43
CA ALA A 24 12.63 5.02 7.75
C ALA A 24 13.88 4.13 7.83
N PHE A 25 14.19 3.38 6.78
CA PHE A 25 15.44 2.63 6.66
C PHE A 25 16.68 3.52 6.61
N LEU A 26 16.62 4.63 5.86
CA LEU A 26 17.73 5.59 5.75
C LEU A 26 18.00 6.33 7.06
N HIS A 27 16.95 6.67 7.81
CA HIS A 27 17.07 7.40 9.07
C HIS A 27 17.31 6.50 10.30
N LEU A 28 17.61 5.20 10.11
CA LEU A 28 17.76 4.22 11.20
C LEU A 28 16.62 4.30 12.22
N GLN A 29 15.39 4.49 11.73
CA GLN A 29 14.20 4.49 12.58
C GLN A 29 13.99 3.12 13.22
N ASP A 30 13.30 3.10 14.35
CA ASP A 30 12.99 1.90 15.11
C ASP A 30 12.40 0.79 14.21
N ASP A 31 12.97 -0.42 14.30
CA ASP A 31 12.53 -1.60 13.55
C ASP A 31 11.03 -1.89 13.70
N THR A 32 10.45 -1.52 14.85
CA THR A 32 9.01 -1.64 15.11
C THR A 32 8.20 -0.77 14.16
N LYS A 33 8.64 0.46 13.90
CA LYS A 33 7.99 1.40 13.00
C LYS A 33 8.04 0.90 11.55
N ILE A 34 9.21 0.39 11.14
CA ILE A 34 9.42 -0.20 9.81
C ILE A 34 8.51 -1.42 9.61
N LYS A 35 8.43 -2.32 10.61
CA LYS A 35 7.50 -3.47 10.57
C LYS A 35 6.04 -3.03 10.44
N GLN A 36 5.63 -1.99 11.16
CA GLN A 36 4.26 -1.47 11.09
C GLN A 36 3.94 -0.87 9.71
N LEU A 37 4.86 -0.11 9.12
CA LEU A 37 4.70 0.42 7.77
C LEU A 37 4.66 -0.69 6.70
N LYS A 38 5.51 -1.70 6.82
CA LYS A 38 5.48 -2.90 5.94
C LYS A 38 4.14 -3.64 6.03
N LYS A 39 3.59 -3.80 7.24
CA LYS A 39 2.27 -4.43 7.44
C LYS A 39 1.16 -3.62 6.78
N GLN A 40 1.15 -2.29 6.95
CA GLN A 40 0.19 -1.42 6.28
C GLN A 40 0.29 -1.51 4.76
N LYS A 41 1.52 -1.53 4.22
CA LYS A 41 1.77 -1.71 2.79
C LYS A 41 1.21 -3.03 2.27
N LEU A 42 1.41 -4.13 3.01
CA LEU A 42 0.87 -5.44 2.65
C LEU A 42 -0.67 -5.44 2.61
N MET A 43 -1.32 -4.88 3.63
CA MET A 43 -2.78 -4.80 3.69
C MET A 43 -3.38 -3.98 2.54
N LEU A 44 -2.70 -2.91 2.12
CA LEU A 44 -3.08 -2.11 0.96
C LEU A 44 -2.96 -2.90 -0.34
N LYS A 45 -1.88 -3.67 -0.50
CA LYS A 45 -1.68 -4.56 -1.65
C LYS A 45 -2.78 -5.62 -1.72
N ASP A 46 -3.12 -6.27 -0.60
CA ASP A 46 -4.20 -7.26 -0.54
C ASP A 46 -5.56 -6.65 -0.92
N LYS A 47 -5.87 -5.45 -0.40
CA LYS A 47 -7.11 -4.74 -0.78
C LYS A 47 -7.16 -4.43 -2.28
N ILE A 48 -6.06 -3.97 -2.87
CA ILE A 48 -5.97 -3.72 -4.32
C ILE A 48 -6.19 -5.02 -5.09
N LEU A 49 -5.55 -6.12 -4.66
CA LEU A 49 -5.65 -7.42 -5.33
C LEU A 49 -7.07 -8.00 -5.25
N LEU A 50 -7.74 -7.86 -4.10
CA LEU A 50 -9.15 -8.21 -3.95
C LEU A 50 -10.05 -7.38 -4.86
N LEU A 51 -9.82 -6.07 -4.96
CA LEU A 51 -10.57 -5.20 -5.87
C LEU A 51 -10.37 -5.61 -7.33
N TYR A 52 -9.13 -5.87 -7.76
CA TYR A 52 -8.85 -6.38 -9.10
C TYR A 52 -9.57 -7.70 -9.38
N LYS A 53 -9.50 -8.65 -8.44
CA LYS A 53 -10.17 -9.96 -8.58
C LYS A 53 -11.68 -9.80 -8.74
N ASN A 54 -12.32 -8.91 -7.98
CA ASN A 54 -13.76 -8.65 -8.08
C ASN A 54 -14.16 -8.02 -9.43
N ILE A 55 -13.27 -7.26 -10.07
CA ILE A 55 -13.51 -6.65 -11.37
C ILE A 55 -13.31 -7.66 -12.50
N THR A 56 -12.26 -8.48 -12.44
CA THR A 56 -11.97 -9.49 -13.47
C THR A 56 -12.93 -10.69 -13.40
N SER A 57 -13.64 -10.89 -12.28
CA SER A 57 -14.63 -11.96 -12.10
C SER A 57 -16.08 -11.53 -12.41
N ASN A 58 -16.32 -10.33 -12.96
CA ASN A 58 -17.59 -9.93 -13.59
C ASN A 58 -17.44 -9.88 -15.10
#